data_AF-A0A0S8JA50-F1
#
_entry.id   AF-A0A0S8JA50-F1
#
_cell.length_a   1.000
_cell.length_b   1.000
_cell.length_c   1.000
_cell.angle_alpha   90.00
_cell.angle_beta   90.00
_cell.angle_gamma   90.00
#
_symmetry.space_group_name_H-M   'P 1'
#
loop_
_entity.id
_entity.type
_entity.pdbx_description
1 polymer ?
#
loop_
_entity_poly.entity_id
_entity_poly.type
_entity_poly.pdbx_seq_one_letter_code
_entity_poly.pdbx_strand_id
1 'polypeptide(L)' 'MKYRTTEVLVGVVTLVALGILIGVTVNLKRSTLFSRKYPLNAYFEDVKRLEEGAPVYVHGVVRGDVRRLEAT' A
#
# COMPACT_ATOMS: atom_id res chain seq x y z
N MET A 1 -4.83 -42.30 26.30
CA MET A 1 -5.01 -41.86 24.89
C MET A 1 -5.41 -40.39 24.72
N LYS A 2 -6.06 -39.70 25.69
CA LYS A 2 -6.52 -38.30 25.54
C LYS A 2 -5.40 -37.28 25.26
N TYR A 3 -4.21 -37.44 25.83
CA TYR A 3 -3.11 -36.47 25.69
C TYR A 3 -2.59 -36.34 24.25
N ARG A 4 -2.53 -37.46 23.51
CA ARG A 4 -2.08 -37.48 22.10
C ARG A 4 -3.00 -36.68 21.18
N THR A 5 -4.31 -36.78 21.40
CA THR A 5 -5.31 -36.05 20.59
C THR A 5 -5.24 -34.55 20.86
N THR A 6 -4.98 -34.17 22.12
CA THR A 6 -4.82 -32.76 22.50
C THR A 6 -3.54 -32.15 21.91
N GLU A 7 -2.41 -32.84 21.92
CA GLU A 7 -1.17 -32.37 21.29
C GLU A 7 -1.35 -32.12 19.79
N VAL A 8 -1.97 -33.08 19.08
CA VAL A 8 -2.21 -32.94 17.63
C VAL A 8 -3.17 -31.79 17.35
N LEU A 9 -4.22 -31.61 18.16
CA LEU A 9 -5.17 -30.50 18.01
C LEU A 9 -4.47 -29.15 18.19
N VAL A 10 -3.63 -29.01 19.22
CA VAL A 10 -2.87 -27.77 19.46
C VAL A 10 -1.92 -27.48 18.30
N GLY A 11 -1.23 -28.50 17.79
CA GLY A 11 -0.34 -28.36 16.62
C GLY A 11 -1.08 -27.91 15.36
N VAL A 12 -2.29 -28.44 15.10
CA VAL A 12 -3.10 -28.02 13.96
C VAL A 12 -3.58 -26.58 14.14
N VAL A 13 -4.05 -26.21 15.34
CA VAL A 13 -4.51 -24.85 15.63
C VAL A 13 -3.40 -23.82 15.45
N THR A 14 -2.18 -24.12 15.91
CA THR A 14 -1.04 -23.21 15.73
C THR A 14 -0.63 -23.05 14.27
N LEU A 15 -0.66 -24.13 13.48
CA LEU A 15 -0.39 -24.07 12.04
C LEU A 15 -1.45 -23.25 11.29
N VAL A 16 -2.72 -23.39 11.65
CA VAL A 16 -3.80 -22.59 11.06
C VAL A 16 -3.63 -21.11 11.42
N ALA A 17 -3.35 -20.81 12.69
CA ALA A 17 -3.10 -19.44 13.13
C ALA A 17 -1.89 -18.81 12.38
N LEU A 18 -0.82 -19.57 12.18
CA LEU A 18 0.35 -19.14 11.41
C LEU A 18 -0.01 -18.85 9.95
N GLY A 19 -0.81 -19.71 9.31
CA GLY A 19 -1.29 -19.51 7.95
C GLY A 19 -2.10 -18.23 7.78
N ILE A 20 -3.00 -17.95 8.74
CA ILE A 20 -3.77 -16.69 8.78
C ILE A 20 -2.83 -15.49 8.90
N LEU A 21 -1.85 -15.55 9.80
CA LEU A 21 -0.87 -14.48 10.00
C LEU A 21 -0.08 -14.18 8.72
N ILE A 22 0.43 -15.22 8.05
CA ILE A 22 1.14 -15.07 6.77
C ILE A 22 0.22 -14.41 5.73
N GLY A 23 -1.02 -14.87 5.60
CA GLY A 23 -2.00 -14.29 4.68
C GLY A 23 -2.24 -12.81 4.94
N VAL A 24 -2.41 -12.43 6.21
CA VAL A 24 -2.61 -11.03 6.62
C VAL A 24 -1.36 -10.18 6.34
N THR A 25 -0.17 -10.65 6.69
CA THR A 25 1.10 -9.92 6.45
C THR A 25 1.36 -9.68 4.97
N VAL A 26 1.13 -10.69 4.12
CA VAL A 26 1.31 -10.55 2.66
C VAL A 26 0.31 -9.55 2.07
N ASN A 27 -0.94 -9.57 2.53
CA ASN A 27 -1.95 -8.60 2.09
C ASN A 27 -1.63 -7.18 2.56
N LEU A 28 -1.18 -7.00 3.82
CA LEU A 28 -0.72 -5.70 4.33
C LEU A 28 0.48 -5.15 3.57
N LYS A 29 1.43 -6.00 3.16
CA LYS A 29 2.59 -5.58 2.36
C LYS A 29 2.19 -5.02 0.99
N ARG A 30 1.12 -5.55 0.38
CA ARG A 30 0.54 -5.01 -0.87
C ARG A 30 -0.37 -3.81 -0.63
N SER A 31 -0.77 -3.57 0.60
CA SER A 31 -1.65 -2.46 0.90
C SER A 31 -0.91 -1.14 0.75
N THR A 32 -1.46 -0.26 -0.08
CA THR A 32 -1.05 1.14 -0.23
C THR A 32 -1.38 1.98 1.01
N LEU A 33 -1.94 1.40 2.08
CA LEU A 33 -2.23 2.06 3.36
C LEU A 33 -1.00 2.75 3.97
N PHE A 34 0.21 2.24 3.70
CA PHE A 34 1.46 2.83 4.17
C PHE A 34 2.16 3.74 3.14
N SER A 35 1.60 3.87 1.92
CA SER A 35 2.11 4.80 0.91
C SER A 35 1.64 6.21 1.27
N ARG A 36 2.36 6.85 2.18
CA ARG A 36 2.07 8.22 2.60
C ARG A 36 2.37 9.16 1.44
N LYS A 37 1.34 9.55 0.69
CA LYS A 37 1.43 10.60 -0.33
C LYS A 37 1.42 11.95 0.37
N TYR A 38 2.46 12.76 0.15
CA TYR A 38 2.52 14.15 0.63
C TYR A 38 2.19 15.10 -0.53
N PRO A 39 1.31 16.10 -0.32
CA PRO A 39 1.10 17.13 -1.32
C PRO A 39 2.37 17.99 -1.43
N LEU A 40 2.82 18.21 -2.67
CA LEU A 40 3.92 19.11 -3.00
C LEU A 40 3.34 20.23 -3.86
N ASN A 41 3.58 21.47 -3.44
CA ASN A 41 3.21 22.65 -4.19
C ASN A 41 4.42 23.14 -4.98
N ALA A 42 4.21 23.44 -6.25
CA ALA A 42 5.23 23.99 -7.14
C ALA A 42 4.60 25.09 -7.98
N TYR A 43 5.37 26.14 -8.24
CA TYR A 43 4.93 27.30 -9.01
C TYR A 43 5.65 27.30 -10.35
N PHE A 44 4.91 27.58 -11.41
CA PHE A 44 5.41 27.62 -12.78
C PHE A 44 4.87 28.87 -13.47
N GLU A 45 5.65 29.46 -14.37
CA GLU A 45 5.23 30.64 -15.14
C GLU A 45 4.18 30.29 -16.21
N ASP A 46 4.29 29.11 -16.82
CA ASP A 46 3.35 28.59 -17.81
C ASP A 46 3.22 27.06 -17.66
N VAL A 47 1.99 26.58 -17.44
CA VAL A 47 1.65 25.16 -17.32
C VAL A 47 1.02 24.58 -18.59
N LYS A 48 0.87 25.40 -19.65
CA LYS A 48 0.31 25.03 -20.96
C LYS A 48 -0.98 24.22 -20.86
N ARG A 49 -0.93 22.92 -21.19
CA ARG A 49 -2.07 21.98 -21.23
C ARG A 49 -1.98 20.94 -20.10
N LEU A 50 -1.36 21.29 -18.97
CA LEU A 50 -1.33 20.42 -17.82
C LEU A 50 -2.75 20.30 -17.24
N GLU A 51 -3.20 19.07 -17.03
CA GLU A 51 -4.53 18.77 -16.50
C GLU A 51 -4.42 18.19 -15.08
N GLU A 52 -5.47 18.40 -14.29
CA GLU A 52 -5.61 17.71 -13.00
C GLU A 52 -5.72 16.20 -13.24
N GLY A 53 -5.02 15.40 -12.45
CA GLY A 53 -4.89 13.95 -12.64
C GLY A 53 -3.77 13.53 -13.59
N ALA A 54 -3.03 14.46 -14.20
CA ALA A 54 -1.87 14.12 -15.02
C ALA A 54 -0.80 13.37 -14.20
N PRO A 55 -0.17 12.31 -14.74
CA PRO A 55 0.83 11.53 -14.03
C PRO A 55 2.14 12.31 -13.85
N VAL A 56 2.68 12.27 -12.63
CA VAL A 56 3.99 12.83 -12.29
C VAL A 56 5.05 11.74 -12.36
N TYR A 57 6.03 11.93 -13.23
CA TYR A 57 7.14 11.01 -13.43
C TYR A 57 8.37 11.46 -12.65
N VAL A 58 8.99 10.51 -11.94
CA VAL A 58 10.30 10.70 -11.33
C VAL A 58 11.21 9.59 -11.85
N HIS A 59 12.28 9.96 -12.57
CA HIS A 59 13.17 9.02 -13.26
C HIS A 59 12.42 8.03 -14.18
N GLY A 60 11.40 8.49 -14.90
CA GLY A 60 10.62 7.67 -15.83
C GLY A 60 9.57 6.77 -15.19
N VAL A 61 9.44 6.78 -13.86
CA VAL A 61 8.43 5.99 -13.13
C VAL A 61 7.33 6.93 -12.62
N VAL A 62 6.06 6.55 -12.82
CA VAL A 62 4.92 7.28 -12.25
C VAL A 62 4.97 7.18 -10.72
N ARG A 63 5.04 8.33 -10.04
CA ARG A 63 5.12 8.41 -8.57
C ARG A 63 3.97 9.16 -7.93
N GLY A 64 3.17 9.87 -8.70
CA GLY A 64 2.03 10.61 -8.22
C GLY A 64 1.22 11.19 -9.36
N ASP A 65 0.27 12.03 -8.99
CA ASP A 65 -0.72 12.62 -9.88
C ASP A 65 -0.86 14.11 -9.51
N VAL A 66 -1.07 14.97 -10.50
CA VAL A 66 -1.36 16.39 -10.27
C VAL A 66 -2.71 16.51 -9.56
N ARG A 67 -2.76 17.15 -8.40
CA ARG A 67 -3.99 17.26 -7.60
C ARG A 67 -4.86 18.46 -7.94
N ARG A 68 -4.25 19.64 -8.03
CA ARG A 68 -4.97 20.90 -8.22
C ARG A 68 -4.08 21.91 -8.91
N LEU A 69 -4.66 22.68 -9.83
CA LEU A 69 -3.99 23.82 -10.47
C LEU A 69 -4.66 25.11 -10.02
N GLU A 70 -3.88 26.03 -9.46
CA GLU A 70 -4.33 27.34 -9.00
C GLU A 70 -3.46 28.43 -9.64
N ALA A 71 -4.09 29.50 -10.13
CA ALA A 71 -3.38 30.70 -10.55
C ALA A 71 -3.27 31.63 -9.33
N THR A 72 -2.04 32.02 -8.98
CA THR A 72 -1.74 33.01 -7.93
C THR A 72 -1.36 34.33 -8.59
#